data_AF-A0AAW0ARB9-F1
#
_entry.id   AF-A0AAW0ARB9-F1
#
_cell.length_a   1.000
_cell.length_b   1.000
_cell.length_c   1.000
_cell.angle_alpha   90.00
_cell.angle_beta   90.00
_cell.angle_gamma   90.00
#
_symmetry.space_group_name_H-M   'P 1'
#
loop_
_entity.id
_entity.type
_entity.pdbx_description
1 polymer ?
#
loop_
_entity_poly.entity_id
_entity_poly.type
_entity_poly.pdbx_seq_one_letter_code
_entity_poly.pdbx_strand_id
1 'polypeptide(L)'
;NEAVIAELKDAMLDFLEQIGQTADDYDSQLMFFGGDEMSYNNMLLLQKFLQNHADPFESFELIRPVLQLWHTMWTDLCRIHETHWGSPLNNNPATLGYSAKKIGRAPPPNLKKVDYYPSAEFVNLVHDMGMLDCWS
;
A
#
# COMPACT_ATOMS: atom_id res chain seq x y z
N ASN A 1 -2.34 10.50 23.76
CA ASN A 1 -1.88 11.19 22.53
C ASN A 1 -0.40 11.52 22.58
N GLU A 2 0.11 12.24 23.59
CA GLU A 2 1.53 12.63 23.62
C GLU A 2 2.52 11.46 23.60
N ALA A 3 2.28 10.39 24.37
CA ALA A 3 3.16 9.21 24.39
C ALA A 3 3.32 8.54 23.00
N VAL A 4 2.22 8.41 22.25
CA VAL A 4 2.23 7.81 20.89
C VAL A 4 3.00 8.68 19.89
N ILE A 5 2.96 10.00 20.07
CA ILE A 5 3.69 10.95 19.21
C ILE A 5 5.19 10.93 19.53
N ALA A 6 5.56 10.76 20.80
CA ALA A 6 6.95 10.59 21.21
C ALA A 6 7.54 9.28 20.65
N GLU A 7 6.84 8.15 20.81
CA GLU A 7 7.27 6.87 20.24
C GLU A 7 7.39 6.91 18.71
N LEU A 8 6.46 7.60 18.03
CA LEU A 8 6.56 7.79 16.59
C LEU A 8 7.77 8.63 16.18
N LYS A 9 8.09 9.68 16.95
CA LYS A 9 9.28 10.50 16.71
C LYS A 9 10.55 9.65 16.81
N ASP A 10 10.66 8.85 17.87
CA ASP A 10 11.82 7.97 18.08
C ASP A 10 11.94 6.95 16.94
N ALA A 11 10.83 6.31 16.55
CA ALA A 11 10.83 5.40 15.40
C ALA A 11 11.25 6.08 14.08
N MET A 12 10.84 7.32 13.86
CA MET A 12 11.24 8.08 12.66
C MET A 12 12.74 8.42 12.67
N LEU A 13 13.30 8.77 13.83
CA LEU A 13 14.75 8.97 13.98
C LEU A 13 15.52 7.68 13.72
N ASP A 14 15.05 6.55 14.25
CA ASP A 14 15.65 5.24 13.98
C ASP A 14 15.65 4.90 12.48
N PHE A 15 14.57 5.20 11.76
CA PHE A 15 14.51 4.99 10.30
C PHE A 15 15.45 5.90 9.52
N LEU A 16 15.57 7.16 9.93
CA LEU A 16 16.52 8.11 9.34
C LEU A 16 17.97 7.64 9.56
N GLU A 17 18.29 7.17 10.76
CA GLU A 17 19.61 6.64 11.08
C GLU A 17 19.95 5.41 10.22
N GLN A 18 18.99 4.50 10.02
CA GLN A 18 19.17 3.31 9.17
C GLN A 18 19.51 3.64 7.70
N ILE A 19 19.11 4.81 7.21
CA ILE A 19 19.43 5.29 5.86
C ILE A 19 20.59 6.30 5.85
N GLY A 20 21.30 6.45 6.98
CA GLY A 20 22.49 7.29 7.12
C GLY A 20 22.19 8.78 7.33
N GLN A 21 20.97 9.14 7.70
CA GLN A 21 20.58 10.53 7.99
C GLN A 21 20.63 10.75 9.50
N THR A 22 21.53 11.61 9.96
CA THR A 22 21.71 11.93 11.39
C THR A 22 21.66 13.44 11.61
N ALA A 23 21.45 13.88 12.86
CA ALA A 23 21.37 15.31 13.17
C ALA A 23 22.65 16.09 12.79
N ASP A 24 23.81 15.43 12.86
CA ASP A 24 25.11 16.04 12.54
C ASP A 24 25.49 15.93 11.05
N ASP A 25 24.89 14.97 10.34
CA ASP A 25 25.20 14.64 8.94
C ASP A 25 23.94 14.12 8.25
N TYR A 26 23.25 15.01 7.55
CA TYR A 26 22.07 14.71 6.75
C TYR A 26 22.09 15.45 5.41
N ASP A 27 21.48 14.83 4.41
CA ASP A 27 21.20 15.46 3.13
C ASP A 27 19.90 16.27 3.25
N SER A 28 19.92 17.51 2.78
CA SER A 28 18.73 18.38 2.73
C SER A 28 17.71 17.98 1.64
N GLN A 29 17.66 16.68 1.31
CA GLN A 29 16.75 16.12 0.32
C GLN A 29 15.42 15.72 0.95
N LEU A 30 14.37 15.84 0.14
CA LEU A 30 13.02 15.46 0.53
C LEU A 30 12.89 13.93 0.57
N MET A 31 12.47 13.39 1.70
CA MET A 31 12.28 11.96 1.91
C MET A 31 10.79 11.62 2.06
N PHE A 32 10.33 10.62 1.33
CA PHE A 32 8.93 10.19 1.40
C PHE A 32 8.75 9.10 2.45
N PHE A 33 7.94 9.38 3.47
CA PHE A 33 7.59 8.42 4.51
C PHE A 33 6.17 7.94 4.30
N GLY A 34 6.03 6.65 3.98
CA GLY A 34 4.74 6.04 3.73
C GLY A 34 4.10 5.47 4.99
N GLY A 35 2.79 5.62 5.15
CA GLY A 35 2.04 4.95 6.21
C GLY A 35 0.56 4.77 5.88
N ASP A 36 -0.15 4.04 6.73
CA ASP A 36 -1.62 3.97 6.68
C ASP A 36 -2.27 5.29 7.15
N GLU A 37 -3.60 5.35 7.19
CA GLU A 37 -4.33 6.57 7.57
C GLU A 37 -3.91 7.09 8.95
N MET A 38 -3.65 6.20 9.91
CA MET A 38 -3.28 6.58 11.26
C MET A 38 -1.85 7.11 11.31
N SER A 39 -0.90 6.37 10.74
CA SER A 39 0.51 6.80 10.67
C SER A 39 0.65 8.13 9.92
N TYR A 40 -0.05 8.29 8.80
CA TYR A 40 -0.06 9.52 8.01
C TYR A 40 -0.51 10.73 8.85
N ASN A 41 -1.66 10.60 9.54
CA ASN A 41 -2.18 11.69 10.37
C ASN A 41 -1.26 12.01 11.56
N ASN A 42 -0.66 10.99 12.18
CA ASN A 42 0.26 11.19 13.30
C ASN A 42 1.56 11.87 12.85
N MET A 43 2.09 11.53 11.66
CA MET A 43 3.26 12.21 11.10
C MET A 43 2.99 13.69 10.81
N LEU A 44 1.84 14.02 10.23
CA LEU A 44 1.43 15.43 10.02
C LEU A 44 1.30 16.20 11.34
N LEU A 45 0.75 15.56 12.36
CA LEU A 45 0.61 16.14 13.68
C LEU A 45 1.98 16.37 14.33
N LEU A 46 2.90 15.41 14.20
CA LEU A 46 4.27 15.52 14.69
C LEU A 46 5.02 16.68 14.02
N GLN A 47 4.92 16.84 12.70
CA GLN A 47 5.50 17.99 12.00
C GLN A 47 4.96 19.33 12.51
N LYS A 48 3.65 19.42 12.78
CA LYS A 48 3.06 20.62 13.41
C LYS A 48 3.64 20.91 14.79
N PHE A 49 3.92 19.89 15.59
CA PHE A 49 4.54 20.06 16.90
C PHE A 49 6.00 20.50 16.80
N LEU A 50 6.73 19.98 15.81
CA LEU A 50 8.17 20.25 15.62
C LEU A 50 8.47 21.47 14.74
N GLN A 51 7.46 22.12 14.15
CA GLN A 51 7.63 23.21 13.17
C GLN A 51 8.44 24.43 13.66
N ASN A 52 8.62 24.59 14.97
CA ASN A 52 9.36 25.72 15.55
C ASN A 52 10.86 25.43 15.72
N HIS A 53 11.32 24.21 15.45
CA HIS A 53 12.74 23.89 15.40
C HIS A 53 13.38 24.59 14.19
N ALA A 54 14.56 25.19 14.39
CA ALA A 54 15.26 25.92 13.34
C ALA A 54 15.96 24.99 12.34
N ASP A 55 16.34 23.79 12.79
CA ASP A 55 17.00 22.80 11.96
C ASP A 55 15.97 21.92 11.21
N PRO A 56 16.10 21.75 9.88
CA PRO A 56 15.21 20.91 9.07
C PRO A 56 15.13 19.44 9.50
N PHE A 57 16.21 18.88 10.06
CA PHE A 57 16.21 17.51 10.56
C PHE A 57 15.45 17.42 11.88
N GLU A 58 15.62 18.38 12.80
CA GLU A 58 14.84 18.43 14.04
C GLU A 58 13.34 18.73 13.84
N SER A 59 13.01 19.55 12.84
CA SER A 59 11.63 19.93 12.53
C SER A 59 10.87 18.89 11.68
N PHE A 60 11.58 17.86 11.20
CA PHE A 60 11.10 16.90 10.19
C PHE A 60 10.59 17.56 8.90
N GLU A 61 11.11 18.75 8.54
CA GLU A 61 10.75 19.44 7.29
C GLU A 61 11.17 18.64 6.05
N LEU A 62 12.24 17.86 6.17
CA LEU A 62 12.77 16.97 5.13
C LEU A 62 11.82 15.82 4.81
N ILE A 63 10.86 15.52 5.68
CA ILE A 63 9.95 14.38 5.52
C ILE A 63 8.66 14.84 4.83
N ARG A 64 8.23 14.07 3.83
CA ARG A 64 6.89 14.14 3.27
C ARG A 64 6.12 12.88 3.61
N PRO A 65 5.14 12.96 4.53
CA PRO A 65 4.19 11.88 4.76
C PRO A 65 3.44 11.59 3.47
N VAL A 66 3.34 10.31 3.11
CA VAL A 66 2.58 9.81 1.97
C VAL A 66 1.62 8.75 2.48
N LEU A 67 0.34 8.90 2.14
CA LEU A 67 -0.63 7.84 2.39
C LEU A 67 -0.29 6.65 1.48
N GLN A 68 0.05 5.50 2.06
CA GLN A 68 0.31 4.29 1.29
C GLN A 68 -1.00 3.74 0.76
N LEU A 69 -1.28 4.04 -0.51
CA LEU A 69 -2.43 3.53 -1.25
C LEU A 69 -2.43 2.00 -1.38
N TRP A 70 -1.33 1.33 -1.07
CA TRP A 70 -1.22 -0.13 -1.05
C TRP A 70 -2.40 -0.79 -0.33
N HIS A 71 -2.74 -0.33 0.89
CA HIS A 71 -3.83 -0.94 1.65
C HIS A 71 -5.19 -0.73 0.98
N THR A 72 -5.39 0.43 0.34
CA THR A 72 -6.58 0.72 -0.45
C THR A 72 -6.64 -0.18 -1.69
N MET A 73 -5.54 -0.30 -2.43
CA MET A 73 -5.42 -1.17 -3.60
C MET A 73 -5.67 -2.64 -3.23
N TRP A 74 -5.13 -3.09 -2.09
CA TRP A 74 -5.33 -4.45 -1.62
C TRP A 74 -6.77 -4.72 -1.20
N THR A 75 -7.39 -3.76 -0.52
CA THR A 75 -8.82 -3.85 -0.16
C THR A 75 -9.68 -3.93 -1.42
N ASP A 76 -9.38 -3.11 -2.43
CA ASP A 76 -10.08 -3.13 -3.71
C ASP A 76 -9.87 -4.45 -4.46
N LEU A 77 -8.64 -4.97 -4.46
CA LEU A 77 -8.32 -6.25 -5.07
C LEU A 77 -9.08 -7.42 -4.40
N CYS A 78 -9.18 -7.42 -3.07
CA CYS A 78 -9.99 -8.38 -2.32
C CYS A 78 -11.46 -8.28 -2.74
N ARG A 79 -12.00 -7.06 -2.84
CA ARG A 79 -13.37 -6.79 -3.29
C ARG A 79 -13.62 -7.30 -4.71
N ILE A 80 -12.68 -7.09 -5.63
CA ILE A 80 -12.75 -7.62 -7.00
C ILE A 80 -12.84 -9.15 -7.00
N HIS A 81 -11.98 -9.82 -6.23
CA HIS A 81 -12.01 -11.28 -6.13
C HIS A 81 -13.33 -11.76 -5.53
N GLU A 82 -13.75 -11.22 -4.39
CA GLU A 82 -15.01 -11.60 -3.75
C GLU A 82 -16.23 -11.42 -4.67
N THR A 83 -16.26 -10.34 -5.44
CA THR A 83 -17.39 -10.00 -6.31
C THR A 83 -17.39 -10.80 -7.62
N HIS A 84 -16.22 -10.97 -8.25
CA HIS A 84 -16.12 -11.46 -9.63
C HIS A 84 -15.57 -12.89 -9.76
N TRP A 85 -15.24 -13.58 -8.65
CA TRP A 85 -14.82 -14.98 -8.71
C TRP A 85 -15.87 -15.90 -9.34
N GLY A 86 -17.14 -15.65 -9.04
CA GLY A 86 -18.26 -16.49 -9.47
C GLY A 86 -18.45 -17.72 -8.59
N SER A 87 -19.59 -18.41 -8.81
CA SER A 87 -19.91 -19.65 -8.12
C SER A 87 -19.19 -20.84 -8.76
N PRO A 88 -18.77 -21.88 -8.00
CA PRO A 88 -18.09 -23.07 -8.54
C PRO A 88 -18.85 -23.79 -9.66
N LEU A 89 -20.19 -23.67 -9.68
CA LEU A 89 -21.06 -24.29 -10.69
C LEU A 89 -21.34 -23.35 -11.87
N ASN A 90 -20.85 -22.12 -11.84
CA ASN A 90 -21.12 -21.12 -12.86
C ASN A 90 -20.15 -21.31 -14.05
N ASN A 91 -20.70 -21.51 -15.25
CA ASN A 91 -19.93 -21.58 -16.49
C ASN A 91 -19.82 -20.22 -17.21
N ASN A 92 -20.14 -19.11 -16.53
CA ASN A 92 -20.03 -17.78 -17.11
C ASN A 92 -18.56 -17.43 -17.42
N PRO A 93 -18.18 -17.23 -18.70
CA PRO A 93 -16.81 -16.93 -19.10
C PRO A 93 -16.31 -15.57 -18.57
N ALA A 94 -17.20 -14.67 -18.18
CA ALA A 94 -16.84 -13.36 -17.63
C ALA A 94 -16.39 -13.40 -16.15
N THR A 95 -16.30 -14.58 -15.52
CA THR A 95 -15.90 -14.71 -14.12
C THR A 95 -14.42 -15.03 -13.98
N LEU A 96 -13.78 -14.51 -12.93
CA LEU A 96 -12.38 -14.81 -12.62
C LEU A 96 -12.18 -16.31 -12.37
N GLY A 97 -13.13 -16.98 -11.72
CA GLY A 97 -13.06 -18.42 -11.46
C GLY A 97 -13.10 -19.26 -12.75
N TYR A 98 -13.84 -18.84 -13.77
CA TYR A 98 -13.83 -19.51 -15.08
C TYR A 98 -12.45 -19.42 -15.72
N SER A 99 -11.87 -18.21 -15.79
CA SER A 99 -10.54 -18.00 -16.35
C SER A 99 -9.46 -18.76 -15.56
N ALA A 100 -9.53 -18.75 -14.22
CA ALA A 100 -8.63 -19.50 -13.36
C ALA A 100 -8.64 -21.00 -13.69
N LYS A 101 -9.83 -21.59 -13.87
CA LYS A 101 -9.99 -23.00 -14.26
C LYS A 101 -9.41 -23.30 -15.64
N LYS A 102 -9.54 -22.37 -16.60
CA LYS A 102 -9.00 -22.53 -17.95
C LYS A 102 -7.47 -22.53 -17.99
N ILE A 103 -6.83 -21.72 -17.15
CA ILE A 103 -5.36 -21.64 -17.07
C ILE A 103 -4.74 -22.57 -16.00
N GLY A 104 -5.56 -23.41 -15.35
CA GLY A 104 -5.08 -24.35 -14.32
C GLY A 104 -4.63 -23.68 -13.01
N ARG A 105 -5.11 -22.47 -12.73
CA ARG A 105 -4.78 -21.73 -11.50
C ARG A 105 -5.71 -22.13 -10.36
N ALA A 106 -5.14 -22.47 -9.22
CA ALA A 106 -5.90 -22.77 -8.01
C ALA A 106 -6.63 -21.51 -7.47
N PRO A 107 -7.84 -21.67 -6.91
CA PRO A 107 -8.53 -20.56 -6.25
C PRO A 107 -7.77 -20.09 -5.01
N PRO A 108 -7.82 -18.79 -4.67
CA PRO A 108 -7.35 -18.31 -3.38
C PRO A 108 -8.07 -19.04 -2.24
N PRO A 109 -7.38 -19.32 -1.12
CA PRO A 109 -8.00 -19.97 0.04
C PRO A 109 -9.09 -19.10 0.67
N ASN A 110 -9.00 -17.78 0.52
CA ASN A 110 -9.99 -16.82 0.99
C ASN A 110 -10.13 -15.67 -0.02
N LEU A 111 -11.30 -15.55 -0.64
CA LEU A 111 -11.58 -14.48 -1.60
C LEU A 111 -11.66 -13.08 -0.96
N LYS A 112 -11.90 -13.00 0.35
CA LYS A 112 -11.94 -11.73 1.10
C LYS A 112 -10.56 -11.24 1.54
N LYS A 113 -9.55 -12.09 1.44
CA LYS A 113 -8.20 -11.81 1.90
C LYS A 113 -7.19 -12.52 1.00
N VAL A 114 -7.06 -12.01 -0.21
CA VAL A 114 -6.17 -12.58 -1.22
C VAL A 114 -4.74 -12.09 -1.04
N ASP A 115 -3.76 -12.86 -1.50
CA ASP A 115 -2.37 -12.42 -1.55
C ASP A 115 -2.19 -11.40 -2.67
N TYR A 116 -1.74 -10.19 -2.34
CA TYR A 116 -1.82 -9.05 -3.26
C TYR A 116 -1.16 -9.29 -4.62
N TYR A 117 0.15 -9.56 -4.64
CA TYR A 117 0.91 -9.65 -5.88
C TYR A 117 0.39 -10.71 -6.85
N PRO A 118 0.23 -11.99 -6.43
CA PRO A 118 -0.27 -13.02 -7.34
C PRO A 118 -1.71 -12.74 -7.78
N SER A 119 -2.55 -12.15 -6.94
CA SER A 119 -3.94 -11.83 -7.31
C SER A 119 -4.05 -10.63 -8.24
N ALA A 120 -3.22 -9.60 -8.06
CA ALA A 120 -3.20 -8.44 -8.95
C ALA A 120 -2.73 -8.83 -10.35
N GLU A 121 -1.66 -9.63 -10.44
CA GLU A 121 -1.17 -10.19 -11.70
C GLU A 121 -2.26 -10.99 -12.42
N PHE A 122 -2.99 -11.83 -11.69
CA PHE A 122 -4.05 -12.64 -12.27
C PHE A 122 -5.21 -11.79 -12.81
N VAL A 123 -5.66 -10.79 -12.06
CA VAL A 123 -6.73 -9.88 -12.52
C VAL A 123 -6.31 -9.13 -13.78
N ASN A 124 -5.07 -8.62 -13.80
CA ASN A 124 -4.54 -7.93 -14.98
C ASN A 124 -4.45 -8.87 -16.19
N LEU A 125 -3.96 -10.11 -16.00
CA LEU A 125 -3.91 -11.11 -17.07
C LEU A 125 -5.29 -11.38 -17.67
N VAL A 126 -6.31 -11.60 -16.82
CA VAL A 126 -7.68 -11.84 -17.29
C VAL A 126 -8.24 -10.61 -18.01
N HIS A 127 -7.94 -9.41 -17.51
CA HIS A 127 -8.34 -8.17 -18.16
C HIS A 127 -7.70 -8.01 -19.54
N ASP A 128 -6.38 -8.20 -19.65
CA ASP A 128 -5.63 -8.11 -20.90
C ASP A 128 -6.14 -9.13 -21.93
N MET A 129 -6.38 -10.38 -21.49
CA MET A 129 -6.98 -11.40 -22.36
C MET A 129 -8.37 -11.01 -22.85
N GLY A 130 -9.22 -10.46 -21.98
CA GLY A 130 -10.56 -10.01 -22.36
C GLY A 130 -10.51 -8.84 -23.37
N MET A 131 -9.55 -7.93 -23.22
CA MET A 131 -9.35 -6.83 -24.17
C MET A 131 -8.91 -7.35 -25.54
N LEU A 132 -8.03 -8.35 -25.59
CA LEU A 132 -7.60 -8.99 -26.85
C LEU A 132 -8.76 -9.72 -27.54
N ASP A 133 -9.57 -10.47 -26.80
CA ASP A 133 -10.71 -11.24 -27.33
C ASP A 133 -11.82 -10.32 -27.90
N CYS A 134 -12.04 -9.14 -27.29
CA CYS A 134 -13.04 -8.19 -27.77
C CYS A 134 -12.68 -7.52 -29.11
N TRP A 135 -11.42 -7.64 -29.56
CA TRP A 135 -10.89 -6.97 -30.75
C TRP A 135 -10.44 -7.95 -31.85
N SER A 136 -10.68 -9.25 -31.66
CA SER A 136 -10.45 -10.33 -32.62
C SER A 136 -11.74 -10.80 -33.29
#